data_AF-A0A8D4UU60-F1
#
_entry.id   AF-A0A8D4UU60-F1
#
_cell.length_a   1.000
_cell.length_b   1.000
_cell.length_c   1.000
_cell.angle_alpha   90.00
_cell.angle_beta   90.00
_cell.angle_gamma   90.00
#
_symmetry.space_group_name_H-M   'P 1'
#
loop_
_entity.id
_entity.type
_entity.pdbx_description
1 polymer ?
#
loop_
_entity_poly.entity_id
_entity_poly.type
_entity_poly.pdbx_seq_one_letter_code
_entity_poly.pdbx_strand_id
1 'polypeptide(L)'
;MTEEQDELIAVENRKKENCIHHLLQMCYASGVKVFDILPAYGADKAIGAAIICYVDGSEKTVRFEGMSAMEMVAAIITKGRLGKGK
;
A
#
# COMPACT_ATOMS: atom_id res chain seq x y z
N MET A 1 4.24 12.58 21.23
CA MET A 1 3.25 12.80 20.16
C MET A 1 2.21 13.76 20.69
N THR A 2 1.87 14.79 19.93
CA THR A 2 0.76 15.70 20.24
C THR A 2 -0.51 15.21 19.54
N GLU A 3 -1.69 15.53 20.09
CA GLU A 3 -2.98 15.12 19.50
C GLU A 3 -3.11 15.52 18.02
N GLU A 4 -2.59 16.69 17.66
CA GLU A 4 -2.57 17.21 16.28
C GLU A 4 -1.70 16.34 15.33
N GLN A 5 -0.59 15.79 15.81
CA GLN A 5 0.23 14.87 15.02
C GLN A 5 -0.48 13.52 14.81
N ASP A 6 -1.17 13.04 15.83
CA ASP A 6 -1.93 11.79 15.75
C ASP A 6 -3.11 11.92 14.77
N GLU A 7 -3.80 13.07 14.75
CA GLU A 7 -4.85 13.36 13.76
C GLU A 7 -4.30 13.41 12.33
N LEU A 8 -3.15 14.04 12.11
CA LEU A 8 -2.51 14.09 10.79
C LEU A 8 -2.13 12.70 10.29
N ILE A 9 -1.55 11.86 11.16
CA ILE A 9 -1.21 10.47 10.84
C ILE A 9 -2.48 9.69 10.50
N ALA A 10 -3.56 9.85 11.28
CA ALA A 10 -4.82 9.16 11.04
C ALA A 10 -5.46 9.56 9.70
N VAL A 11 -5.47 10.85 9.36
CA VAL A 11 -5.99 11.35 8.08
C VAL A 11 -5.20 10.79 6.91
N GLU A 12 -3.86 10.79 6.99
CA GLU A 12 -3.02 10.27 5.90
C GLU A 12 -3.12 8.74 5.79
N ASN A 13 -3.18 8.01 6.90
CA ASN A 13 -3.41 6.57 6.91
C ASN A 13 -4.72 6.21 6.23
N ARG A 14 -5.81 6.92 6.52
CA ARG A 14 -7.11 6.69 5.88
C ARG A 14 -7.04 6.85 4.37
N LYS A 15 -6.29 7.84 3.86
CA LYS A 15 -6.06 7.99 2.41
C LYS A 15 -5.29 6.80 1.85
N LYS A 16 -4.22 6.38 2.53
CA LYS A 16 -3.39 5.22 2.13
C LYS A 16 -4.21 3.93 2.09
N GLU A 17 -5.02 3.67 3.11
CA GLU A 17 -5.93 2.51 3.15
C GLU A 17 -6.91 2.52 1.98
N ASN A 18 -7.54 3.66 1.71
CA ASN A 18 -8.44 3.80 0.56
C ASN A 18 -7.72 3.53 -0.77
N CYS A 19 -6.51 4.06 -0.94
CA CYS A 19 -5.69 3.82 -2.12
C CYS A 19 -5.32 2.33 -2.27
N ILE A 20 -4.93 1.65 -1.19
CA ILE A 20 -4.63 0.21 -1.20
C ILE A 20 -5.88 -0.59 -1.58
N HIS A 21 -7.04 -0.27 -0.98
CA HIS A 21 -8.31 -0.93 -1.28
C HIS A 21 -8.67 -0.78 -2.76
N HIS A 22 -8.63 0.43 -3.32
CA HIS A 22 -8.90 0.65 -4.74
C HIS A 22 -7.87 -0.03 -5.65
N LEU A 23 -6.59 -0.05 -5.26
CA LEU A 23 -5.55 -0.75 -6.01
C LEU A 23 -5.79 -2.25 -6.08
N LEU A 24 -6.21 -2.87 -4.98
CA LEU A 24 -6.57 -4.28 -4.94
C LEU A 24 -7.75 -4.59 -5.88
N GLN A 25 -8.81 -3.76 -5.85
CA GLN A 25 -9.94 -3.89 -6.78
C GLN A 25 -9.49 -3.81 -8.24
N MET A 26 -8.58 -2.89 -8.58
CA MET A 26 -8.01 -2.79 -9.92
C MET A 26 -7.17 -4.01 -10.31
N CYS A 27 -6.42 -4.60 -9.37
CA CYS A 27 -5.64 -5.82 -9.62
C CYS A 27 -6.56 -6.98 -9.99
N TYR A 28 -7.68 -7.15 -9.28
CA TYR A 28 -8.69 -8.17 -9.61
C TYR A 28 -9.32 -7.93 -10.98
N ALA A 29 -9.74 -6.70 -11.27
CA ALA A 29 -10.35 -6.36 -12.56
C ALA A 29 -9.38 -6.56 -13.74
N SER A 30 -8.08 -6.38 -13.51
CA SER A 30 -7.03 -6.49 -14.54
C SER A 30 -6.47 -7.91 -14.70
N GLY A 31 -6.88 -8.87 -13.86
CA GLY A 31 -6.37 -10.24 -13.86
C GLY A 31 -4.92 -10.36 -13.37
N VAL A 32 -4.43 -9.38 -12.61
CA VAL A 32 -3.11 -9.45 -11.98
C VAL A 32 -3.14 -10.55 -10.92
N LYS A 33 -2.06 -11.34 -10.84
CA LYS A 33 -1.90 -12.49 -9.94
C LYS A 33 -1.69 -12.11 -8.46
N VAL A 34 -2.47 -11.17 -7.95
CA VAL A 34 -2.47 -10.71 -6.56
C VAL A 34 -3.69 -11.28 -5.85
N PHE A 35 -3.46 -11.85 -4.67
CA PHE A 35 -4.49 -12.31 -3.75
C PHE A 35 -4.88 -11.21 -2.75
N ASP A 36 -3.92 -10.43 -2.24
CA ASP A 36 -4.23 -9.34 -1.30
C ASP A 36 -3.12 -8.28 -1.27
N ILE A 37 -3.44 -7.09 -0.75
CA ILE A 37 -2.48 -6.04 -0.43
C ILE A 37 -2.81 -5.50 0.96
N LEU A 38 -1.94 -5.80 1.93
CA LEU A 38 -2.14 -5.45 3.33
C LEU A 38 -1.28 -4.24 3.73
N PRO A 39 -1.83 -3.22 4.41
CA PRO A 39 -1.03 -2.15 4.99
C PRO A 39 -0.18 -2.68 6.16
N ALA A 40 1.04 -2.17 6.29
CA ALA A 40 1.92 -2.43 7.41
C ALA A 40 2.26 -1.12 8.14
N TYR A 41 1.93 -1.09 9.42
CA TYR A 41 2.07 0.08 10.29
C TYR A 41 3.43 0.09 10.98
N GLY A 42 4.05 1.28 11.05
CA GLY A 42 5.27 1.53 11.81
C GLY A 42 4.99 1.69 13.31
N ALA A 43 6.06 1.88 14.08
CA ALA A 43 5.98 2.14 15.52
C ALA A 43 5.25 3.46 15.87
N ASP A 44 5.25 4.40 14.92
CA ASP A 44 4.53 5.67 14.95
C ASP A 44 3.05 5.54 14.55
N LYS A 45 2.56 4.30 14.33
CA LYS A 45 1.23 3.99 13.80
C LYS A 45 0.97 4.55 12.40
N ALA A 46 1.98 5.05 11.68
CA ALA A 46 1.82 5.46 10.29
C ALA A 46 1.99 4.26 9.36
N ILE A 47 1.23 4.22 8.26
CA ILE A 47 1.44 3.21 7.22
C ILE A 47 2.71 3.57 6.45
N GLY A 48 3.75 2.76 6.67
CA GLY A 48 5.07 2.89 6.05
C GLY A 48 5.39 1.82 5.03
N ALA A 49 4.58 0.77 4.93
CA ALA A 49 4.76 -0.30 3.96
C ALA A 49 3.44 -0.98 3.58
N ALA A 50 3.47 -1.75 2.50
CA ALA A 50 2.40 -2.66 2.11
C ALA A 50 2.98 -4.03 1.79
N ILE A 51 2.28 -5.08 2.18
CA ILE A 51 2.60 -6.48 1.90
C ILE A 51 1.69 -6.93 0.77
N ILE A 52 2.26 -7.27 -0.37
CA ILE A 52 1.56 -7.80 -1.53
C ILE A 52 1.61 -9.32 -1.43
N CYS A 53 0.45 -9.96 -1.37
CA CYS A 53 0.31 -11.41 -1.37
C CYS A 53 -0.08 -11.86 -2.78
N TYR A 54 0.74 -12.71 -3.41
CA TYR A 54 0.46 -13.23 -4.74
C TYR A 54 -0.27 -14.57 -4.67
N VAL A 55 -0.99 -14.92 -5.74
CA VAL A 55 -1.76 -16.17 -5.82
C VAL A 55 -0.89 -17.44 -5.77
N ASP A 56 0.41 -17.33 -6.02
CA ASP A 56 1.36 -18.43 -5.91
C ASP A 56 1.87 -18.65 -4.46
N GLY A 57 1.35 -17.88 -3.51
CA GLY A 57 1.74 -17.92 -2.11
C GLY A 57 3.00 -17.12 -1.78
N SER A 58 3.62 -16.47 -2.77
CA SER A 58 4.72 -15.55 -2.50
C SER A 58 4.21 -14.23 -1.93
N GLU A 59 5.07 -13.58 -1.14
CA GLU A 59 4.78 -12.27 -0.55
C GLU A 59 5.88 -11.27 -0.92
N LYS A 60 5.50 -10.00 -1.02
CA LYS A 60 6.44 -8.91 -1.23
C LYS A 60 6.09 -7.69 -0.42
N THR A 61 7.01 -7.29 0.45
CA THR A 61 6.91 -6.03 1.18
C THR A 61 7.45 -4.87 0.34
N VAL A 62 6.65 -3.84 0.16
CA VAL A 62 7.03 -2.58 -0.46
C VAL A 62 7.05 -1.50 0.61
N ARG A 63 8.23 -0.95 0.90
CA ARG A 63 8.42 0.17 1.85
C ARG A 63 8.30 1.52 1.15
N PHE A 64 7.63 2.45 1.82
CA PHE A 64 7.31 3.81 1.35
C PHE A 64 7.14 4.81 2.53
N GLU A 65 7.94 4.65 3.58
CA GLU A 65 7.98 5.60 4.71
C GLU A 65 8.17 7.04 4.22
N GLY A 66 7.38 7.97 4.77
CA GLY A 66 7.40 9.38 4.40
C GLY A 66 6.77 9.72 3.03
N MET A 67 6.27 8.75 2.26
CA MET A 67 5.58 9.01 0.99
C MET A 67 4.11 9.36 1.21
N SER A 68 3.57 10.21 0.34
CA SER A 68 2.14 10.48 0.23
C SER A 68 1.35 9.26 -0.27
N ALA A 69 0.04 9.25 -0.08
CA ALA A 69 -0.83 8.18 -0.58
C ALA A 69 -0.68 7.90 -2.10
N MET A 70 -0.48 8.92 -2.93
CA MET A 70 -0.33 8.73 -4.38
C MET A 70 1.05 8.18 -4.77
N GLU A 71 2.12 8.66 -4.14
CA GLU A 71 3.48 8.15 -4.35
C GLU A 71 3.60 6.69 -3.90
N MET A 72 2.94 6.35 -2.79
CA MET A 72 2.80 4.98 -2.32
C MET A 72 2.18 4.08 -3.41
N VAL A 73 1.09 4.49 -4.05
CA VAL A 73 0.45 3.69 -5.12
C VAL A 73 1.44 3.42 -6.25
N ALA A 74 2.15 4.45 -6.73
CA ALA A 74 3.15 4.30 -7.77
C ALA A 74 4.28 3.35 -7.34
N ALA A 75 4.73 3.44 -6.08
CA ALA A 75 5.73 2.54 -5.51
C ALA A 75 5.23 1.09 -5.46
N ILE A 76 3.99 0.85 -5.04
CA ILE A 76 3.40 -0.49 -4.99
C ILE A 76 3.28 -1.08 -6.40
N ILE A 77 2.79 -0.33 -7.38
CA ILE A 77 2.67 -0.81 -8.77
C ILE A 77 4.05 -1.16 -9.35
N THR A 78 5.02 -0.25 -9.18
CA THR A 78 6.35 -0.40 -9.78
C THR A 78 7.17 -1.47 -9.09
N LYS A 79 7.32 -1.38 -7.76
CA LYS A 79 8.13 -2.31 -6.98
C LYS A 79 7.42 -3.66 -6.84
N GLY A 80 6.09 -3.67 -6.75
CA GLY A 80 5.26 -4.88 -6.78
C GLY A 80 5.16 -5.54 -8.15
N ARG A 81 5.67 -4.92 -9.22
CA ARG A 81 5.57 -5.44 -10.59
C ARG A 81 4.12 -5.78 -10.98
N LEU A 82 3.18 -4.92 -10.57
CA LEU A 82 1.74 -5.10 -10.81
C LEU A 82 1.31 -4.60 -12.19
N GLY A 83 2.16 -3.84 -12.88
CA GLY A 83 1.97 -3.47 -14.27
C GLY A 83 2.50 -4.55 -15.23
N LYS A 84 2.00 -4.56 -16.47
CA LYS A 84 2.64 -5.32 -17.55
C LYS A 84 4.06 -4.78 -17.71
N GLY A 85 5.05 -5.54 -17.26
CA GLY A 85 6.42 -5.33 -17.71
C GLY A 85 6.41 -5.28 -19.23
N LYS A 86 6.88 -4.18 -19.80
CA LYS A 86 7.46 -4.26 -21.13
C LYS A 86 8.89 -4.73 -20.96
#